data_AF-A0A974X6F3-F1
#
_entry.id   AF-A0A974X6F3-F1
#
_cell.length_a   1.000
_cell.length_b   1.000
_cell.length_c   1.000
_cell.angle_alpha   90.00
_cell.angle_beta   90.00
_cell.angle_gamma   90.00
#
_symmetry.space_group_name_H-M   'P 1'
#
loop_
_entity.id
_entity.type
_entity.pdbx_description
1 polymer ?
#
loop_
_entity_poly.entity_id
_entity_poly.type
_entity_poly.pdbx_seq_one_letter_code
_entity_poly.pdbx_strand_id
1 'polypeptide(L)'
;MSEADQQRPVLQKLLTHGLGTAIVDEGYDHVGGVVVLASDAAALRTPDQLLRAYGFEDGQEFVDVVRFELPPLASLTNPVAPDTGRQPLYPTGFLRSDEVVPVWELTRTRYSYGAEYWRIRADGEQRCLSAYQGAARGWRGAKGWRPWSLLVGPRARWRGSELAADVVGESVLLSMRGETGPEGWEQVRPQTWVAAVPASECELFEVVLTATWQGVPVRVLSSGPAGARVLLLIDDADHAAVLGADTVEPGVFEVTVSPADLADRHGVTNELVPGPDPRP
;
A
#
# COMPACT_ATOMS: atom_id res chain seq x y z
N MET A 1 -19.90 -15.85 20.57
CA MET A 1 -19.57 -14.54 19.96
C MET A 1 -18.23 -14.16 20.54
N SER A 2 -17.15 -14.49 19.84
CA SER A 2 -15.77 -14.27 20.28
C SER A 2 -15.44 -12.79 20.27
N GLU A 3 -14.61 -12.37 21.21
CA GLU A 3 -14.07 -11.03 21.34
C GLU A 3 -13.40 -10.61 20.03
N ALA A 4 -14.00 -9.58 19.44
CA ALA A 4 -13.44 -8.71 18.42
C ALA A 4 -12.90 -9.41 17.16
N ASP A 5 -13.81 -9.59 16.21
CA ASP A 5 -13.58 -9.11 14.85
C ASP A 5 -13.11 -7.64 14.99
N GLN A 6 -11.81 -7.42 15.26
CA GLN A 6 -11.23 -6.08 15.29
C GLN A 6 -11.28 -5.60 13.86
N GLN A 7 -12.43 -5.04 13.47
CA GLN A 7 -12.65 -4.46 12.16
C GLN A 7 -11.54 -3.44 11.96
N ARG A 8 -10.57 -3.79 11.11
CA ARG A 8 -9.44 -2.92 10.83
C ARG A 8 -9.97 -1.62 10.24
N PRO A 9 -9.42 -0.46 10.62
CA PRO A 9 -9.95 0.81 10.14
C PRO A 9 -9.87 0.86 8.62
N VAL A 10 -10.93 1.39 8.00
CA VAL A 10 -10.96 1.64 6.55
C VAL A 10 -10.30 2.98 6.29
N LEU A 11 -9.23 2.96 5.51
CA LEU A 11 -8.47 4.11 5.06
C LEU A 11 -8.98 4.57 3.70
N GLN A 12 -8.82 5.86 3.41
CA GLN A 12 -9.01 6.46 2.10
C GLN A 12 -7.70 7.10 1.64
N LYS A 13 -7.30 6.78 0.41
CA LYS A 13 -6.16 7.36 -0.30
C LYS A 13 -6.67 8.16 -1.49
N LEU A 14 -6.41 9.46 -1.54
CA LEU A 14 -6.60 10.25 -2.76
C LEU A 14 -5.53 9.85 -3.78
N LEU A 15 -5.94 9.55 -5.01
CA LEU A 15 -5.01 9.17 -6.08
C LEU A 15 -4.60 10.40 -6.88
N THR A 16 -3.29 10.52 -7.14
CA THR A 16 -2.80 11.34 -8.24
C THR A 16 -3.19 10.70 -9.57
N HIS A 17 -3.22 11.49 -10.65
CA HIS A 17 -3.46 10.95 -11.99
C HIS A 17 -2.47 9.82 -12.34
N GLY A 18 -1.19 9.98 -11.99
CA GLY A 18 -0.15 8.98 -12.22
C GLY A 18 -0.43 7.66 -11.49
N LEU A 19 -0.84 7.72 -10.21
CA LEU A 19 -1.14 6.52 -9.43
C LEU A 19 -2.42 5.82 -9.93
N GLY A 20 -3.46 6.58 -10.29
CA GLY A 20 -4.67 6.04 -10.91
C GLY A 20 -4.36 5.31 -12.22
N THR A 21 -3.57 5.93 -13.09
CA THR A 21 -3.11 5.31 -14.35
C THR A 21 -2.28 4.06 -14.09
N ALA A 22 -1.34 4.09 -13.14
CA ALA A 22 -0.55 2.91 -12.79
C ALA A 22 -1.41 1.74 -12.27
N ILE A 23 -2.47 2.01 -11.50
CA ILE A 23 -3.42 0.98 -11.06
C ILE A 23 -4.17 0.39 -12.27
N VAL A 24 -4.74 1.24 -13.12
CA VAL A 24 -5.59 0.80 -14.23
C VAL A 24 -4.79 0.14 -15.36
N ASP A 25 -3.64 0.70 -15.71
CA ASP A 25 -2.87 0.28 -16.88
C ASP A 25 -1.85 -0.80 -16.55
N GLU A 26 -1.24 -0.78 -15.35
CA GLU A 26 -0.17 -1.72 -14.97
C GLU A 26 -0.59 -2.71 -13.87
N GLY A 27 -1.72 -2.48 -13.21
CA GLY A 27 -2.13 -3.26 -12.04
C GLY A 27 -1.28 -2.95 -10.80
N TYR A 28 -0.81 -1.70 -10.63
CA TYR A 28 -0.02 -1.27 -9.48
C TYR A 28 -0.75 -1.56 -8.15
N ASP A 29 -0.11 -2.28 -7.24
CA ASP A 29 -0.73 -2.83 -6.04
C ASP A 29 -0.13 -2.32 -4.72
N HIS A 30 0.82 -1.39 -4.78
CA HIS A 30 1.38 -0.80 -3.56
C HIS A 30 0.60 0.43 -3.10
N VAL A 31 0.63 0.68 -1.79
CA VAL A 31 0.05 1.86 -1.15
C VAL A 31 0.98 2.34 -0.03
N GLY A 32 0.91 3.61 0.33
CA GLY A 32 1.76 4.24 1.34
C GLY A 32 1.51 5.75 1.36
N GLY A 33 2.33 6.48 2.11
CA GLY A 33 2.26 7.94 2.18
C GLY A 33 0.99 8.41 2.90
N VAL A 34 0.52 9.60 2.53
CA VAL A 34 -0.63 10.24 3.21
C VAL A 34 -1.93 9.48 2.96
N VAL A 35 -2.63 9.14 4.04
CA VAL A 35 -3.97 8.56 4.05
C VAL A 35 -4.81 9.22 5.15
N VAL A 36 -6.13 9.04 5.08
CA VAL A 36 -7.09 9.45 6.12
C VAL A 36 -8.01 8.28 6.46
N LEU A 37 -8.71 8.34 7.59
CA LEU A 37 -9.82 7.42 7.81
C LEU A 37 -10.95 7.76 6.83
N ALA A 38 -11.53 6.75 6.20
CA ALA A 38 -12.62 6.95 5.24
C ALA A 38 -13.86 7.56 5.91
N SER A 39 -14.09 7.26 7.19
CA SER A 39 -15.15 7.86 8.02
C SER A 39 -15.00 9.36 8.17
N ASP A 40 -13.76 9.83 8.40
CA ASP A 40 -13.48 11.23 8.74
C ASP A 40 -13.58 12.09 7.48
N ALA A 41 -13.21 11.54 6.32
CA ALA A 41 -13.34 12.20 5.03
C ALA A 41 -14.74 12.08 4.40
N ALA A 42 -15.72 11.45 5.07
CA ALA A 42 -17.04 11.16 4.49
C ALA A 42 -17.83 12.42 4.09
N ALA A 43 -17.57 13.57 4.74
CA ALA A 43 -18.17 14.85 4.43
C ALA A 43 -17.55 15.55 3.19
N LEU A 44 -16.36 15.12 2.75
CA LEU A 44 -15.69 15.62 1.54
C LEU A 44 -16.19 14.83 0.33
N ARG A 45 -17.34 15.24 -0.22
CA ARG A 45 -18.11 14.46 -1.20
C ARG A 45 -17.86 14.85 -2.65
N THR A 46 -17.20 15.97 -2.92
CA THR A 46 -16.93 16.44 -4.28
C THR A 46 -15.43 16.50 -4.59
N PRO A 47 -15.04 16.47 -5.88
CA PRO A 47 -13.67 16.71 -6.33
C PRO A 47 -13.04 17.95 -5.70
N ASP A 48 -13.70 19.11 -5.79
CA ASP A 48 -13.15 20.37 -5.29
C ASP A 48 -12.95 20.36 -3.77
N GLN A 49 -13.87 19.72 -3.02
CA GLN A 49 -13.71 19.56 -1.57
C GLN A 49 -12.47 18.73 -1.23
N LEU A 50 -12.29 17.60 -1.92
CA LEU A 50 -11.14 16.71 -1.70
C LEU A 50 -9.83 17.37 -2.15
N LEU A 51 -9.78 17.93 -3.36
CA LEU A 51 -8.58 18.57 -3.91
C LEU A 51 -8.14 19.73 -3.02
N ARG A 52 -9.06 20.62 -2.63
CA ARG A 52 -8.77 21.72 -1.70
C ARG A 52 -8.26 21.22 -0.36
N ALA A 53 -8.91 20.20 0.21
CA ALA A 53 -8.51 19.64 1.51
C ALA A 53 -7.08 19.06 1.47
N TYR A 54 -6.69 18.44 0.36
CA TYR A 54 -5.33 17.95 0.14
C TYR A 54 -4.36 19.04 -0.39
N GLY A 55 -4.88 20.23 -0.73
CA GLY A 55 -4.12 21.35 -1.28
C GLY A 55 -3.64 21.18 -2.72
N PHE A 56 -4.40 20.45 -3.52
CA PHE A 56 -4.26 20.40 -4.97
C PHE A 56 -5.13 21.46 -5.64
N GLU A 57 -4.84 21.74 -6.91
CA GLU A 57 -5.69 22.58 -7.76
C GLU A 57 -7.06 21.94 -7.96
N ASP A 58 -8.11 22.77 -7.93
CA ASP A 58 -9.51 22.37 -8.11
C ASP A 58 -9.93 22.35 -9.60
N GLY A 59 -11.21 22.11 -9.88
CA GLY A 59 -11.76 22.16 -11.24
C GLY A 59 -11.68 20.86 -12.03
N GLN A 60 -11.35 19.74 -11.37
CA GLN A 60 -11.41 18.41 -12.00
C GLN A 60 -12.85 17.89 -12.01
N GLU A 61 -13.29 17.29 -13.13
CA GLU A 61 -14.64 16.71 -13.26
C GLU A 61 -14.88 15.57 -12.26
N PHE A 62 -13.80 14.86 -11.92
CA PHE A 62 -13.80 13.79 -10.95
C PHE A 62 -12.44 13.70 -10.24
N VAL A 63 -12.44 13.05 -9.08
CA VAL A 63 -11.23 12.53 -8.44
C VAL A 63 -11.39 11.03 -8.21
N ASP A 64 -10.26 10.35 -8.15
CA ASP A 64 -10.23 8.93 -7.84
C ASP A 64 -9.62 8.71 -6.45
N VAL A 65 -10.21 7.80 -5.68
CA VAL A 65 -9.72 7.39 -4.36
C VAL A 65 -9.68 5.88 -4.26
N VAL A 66 -8.79 5.34 -3.43
CA VAL A 66 -8.87 3.93 -3.00
C VAL A 66 -9.30 3.87 -1.55
N ARG A 67 -10.27 3.01 -1.25
CA ARG A 67 -10.71 2.67 0.11
C ARG A 67 -10.29 1.25 0.45
N PHE A 68 -9.66 1.05 1.59
CA PHE A 68 -9.08 -0.24 1.95
C PHE A 68 -8.95 -0.40 3.45
N GLU A 69 -9.06 -1.62 3.95
CA GLU A 69 -8.74 -1.92 5.35
C GLU A 69 -7.24 -1.76 5.58
N LEU A 70 -6.86 -1.22 6.74
CA LEU A 70 -5.45 -1.16 7.15
C LEU A 70 -4.81 -2.56 7.05
N PRO A 71 -3.76 -2.76 6.23
CA PRO A 71 -3.09 -4.05 6.15
C PRO A 71 -2.46 -4.44 7.50
N PRO A 72 -2.48 -5.73 7.89
CA PRO A 72 -2.23 -6.17 9.27
C PRO A 72 -0.82 -5.92 9.81
N LEU A 73 0.14 -5.64 8.92
CA LEU A 73 1.55 -5.38 9.25
C LEU A 73 1.99 -3.96 8.86
N ALA A 74 1.07 -3.17 8.33
CA ALA A 74 1.32 -1.78 8.02
C ALA A 74 1.12 -0.93 9.28
N SER A 75 1.88 0.16 9.38
CA SER A 75 1.76 1.11 10.48
C SER A 75 1.29 2.47 9.99
N LEU A 76 0.54 3.14 10.85
CA LEU A 76 0.13 4.52 10.69
C LEU A 76 0.90 5.37 11.69
N THR A 77 1.58 6.39 11.20
CA THR A 77 2.30 7.36 12.04
C THR A 77 1.61 8.71 11.95
N ASN A 78 1.52 9.41 13.08
CA ASN A 78 1.11 10.80 13.08
C ASN A 78 2.23 11.65 12.43
N PRO A 79 1.97 12.35 11.32
CA PRO A 79 3.00 13.11 10.60
C PRO A 79 3.67 14.20 11.44
N VAL A 80 2.99 14.73 12.47
CA VAL A 80 3.52 15.80 13.34
C VAL A 80 4.12 15.28 14.65
N ALA A 81 4.37 13.97 14.76
CA ALA A 81 5.04 13.43 15.94
C ALA A 81 6.48 14.00 16.07
N PRO A 82 6.93 14.35 17.29
CA PRO A 82 8.17 15.11 17.51
C PRO A 82 9.44 14.39 17.05
N ASP A 83 9.41 13.06 16.93
CA ASP A 83 10.59 12.23 16.65
C ASP A 83 10.73 11.86 15.16
N THR A 84 9.92 12.44 14.26
CA THR A 84 9.98 12.06 12.83
C THR A 84 11.19 12.66 12.10
N GLY A 85 11.76 13.77 12.61
CA GLY A 85 12.88 14.47 11.97
C GLY A 85 12.56 14.98 10.55
N ARG A 86 11.28 15.03 10.19
CA ARG A 86 10.75 15.32 8.85
C ARG A 86 9.89 16.57 8.89
N GLN A 87 9.82 17.29 7.77
CA GLN A 87 8.88 18.36 7.53
C GLN A 87 7.57 17.78 6.95
N PRO A 88 6.51 17.63 7.77
CA PRO A 88 5.29 16.99 7.31
C PRO A 88 4.57 17.81 6.25
N LEU A 89 4.01 17.13 5.25
CA LEU A 89 3.18 17.75 4.21
C LEU A 89 1.94 18.46 4.77
N TYR A 90 1.45 17.97 5.93
CA TYR A 90 0.34 18.54 6.69
C TYR A 90 0.83 18.93 8.11
N PRO A 91 1.40 20.13 8.29
CA PRO A 91 2.02 20.56 9.56
C PRO A 91 1.09 20.65 10.77
N THR A 92 -0.23 20.64 10.55
CA THR A 92 -1.22 20.62 11.62
C THR A 92 -1.63 19.19 12.01
N GLY A 93 -1.27 18.18 11.21
CA GLY A 93 -1.78 16.82 11.34
C GLY A 93 -3.19 16.60 10.77
N PHE A 94 -3.75 17.59 10.09
CA PHE A 94 -5.10 17.54 9.51
C PHE A 94 -5.10 18.01 8.05
N LEU A 95 -6.10 17.57 7.28
CA LEU A 95 -6.38 18.15 5.96
C LEU A 95 -6.82 19.63 6.09
N ARG A 96 -6.69 20.37 4.98
CA ARG A 96 -7.01 21.80 4.86
C ARG A 96 -8.51 21.99 4.56
N SER A 97 -9.38 21.55 5.45
CA SER A 97 -10.84 21.64 5.34
C SER A 97 -11.50 22.23 6.58
N ASP A 98 -12.77 22.66 6.44
CA ASP A 98 -13.61 23.02 7.60
C ASP A 98 -13.96 21.80 8.47
N GLU A 99 -13.86 20.61 7.88
CA GLU A 99 -13.99 19.33 8.57
C GLU A 99 -12.70 18.93 9.29
N VAL A 100 -12.83 18.28 10.44
CA VAL A 100 -11.69 17.73 11.19
C VAL A 100 -11.32 16.38 10.61
N VAL A 101 -10.35 16.35 9.70
CA VAL A 101 -9.88 15.12 9.05
C VAL A 101 -8.41 14.88 9.39
N PRO A 102 -8.11 14.03 10.39
CA PRO A 102 -6.74 13.66 10.73
C PRO A 102 -6.01 12.98 9.57
N VAL A 103 -4.75 13.35 9.38
CA VAL A 103 -3.86 12.77 8.38
C VAL A 103 -2.93 11.75 9.05
N TRP A 104 -2.70 10.64 8.36
CA TRP A 104 -1.76 9.61 8.76
C TRP A 104 -0.73 9.36 7.66
N GLU A 105 0.50 9.06 8.06
CA GLU A 105 1.50 8.49 7.18
C GLU A 105 1.44 6.96 7.26
N LEU A 106 1.07 6.34 6.14
CA LEU A 106 1.05 4.89 5.99
C LEU A 106 2.41 4.40 5.48
N THR A 107 3.02 3.45 6.20
CA THR A 107 4.20 2.75 5.70
C THR A 107 3.90 2.04 4.38
N ARG A 108 4.84 2.09 3.43
CA ARG A 108 4.71 1.39 2.15
C ARG A 108 4.34 -0.09 2.36
N THR A 109 3.26 -0.53 1.74
CA THR A 109 2.75 -1.91 1.82
C THR A 109 1.95 -2.22 0.55
N ARG A 110 1.26 -3.37 0.50
CA ARG A 110 0.33 -3.74 -0.56
C ARG A 110 -1.10 -3.43 -0.13
N TYR A 111 -1.98 -3.06 -1.08
CA TYR A 111 -3.40 -2.92 -0.78
C TYR A 111 -3.97 -4.22 -0.18
N SER A 112 -4.88 -4.08 0.79
CA SER A 112 -5.59 -5.22 1.34
C SER A 112 -6.49 -5.85 0.29
N TYR A 113 -6.74 -7.16 0.39
CA TYR A 113 -7.81 -7.79 -0.37
C TYR A 113 -9.13 -7.04 -0.15
N GLY A 114 -9.90 -6.87 -1.22
CA GLY A 114 -11.17 -6.14 -1.17
C GLY A 114 -11.02 -4.62 -1.21
N ALA A 115 -9.79 -4.07 -1.29
CA ALA A 115 -9.61 -2.64 -1.54
C ALA A 115 -10.37 -2.19 -2.79
N GLU A 116 -11.04 -1.06 -2.72
CA GLU A 116 -11.95 -0.57 -3.76
C GLU A 116 -11.44 0.71 -4.38
N TYR A 117 -11.39 0.75 -5.71
CA TYR A 117 -11.12 1.96 -6.48
C TYR A 117 -12.43 2.68 -6.75
N TRP A 118 -12.54 3.91 -6.29
CA TRP A 118 -13.74 4.75 -6.41
C TRP A 118 -13.45 5.98 -7.24
N ARG A 119 -14.42 6.35 -8.09
CA ARG A 119 -14.48 7.66 -8.74
C ARG A 119 -15.56 8.51 -8.10
N ILE A 120 -15.21 9.74 -7.75
CA ILE A 120 -16.09 10.74 -7.13
C ILE A 120 -16.29 11.87 -8.13
N ARG A 121 -17.54 12.17 -8.50
CA ARG A 121 -17.90 13.21 -9.48
C ARG A 121 -18.36 14.50 -8.82
N ALA A 122 -18.44 15.58 -9.61
CA ALA A 122 -18.85 16.91 -9.16
C ALA A 122 -20.22 16.98 -8.43
N ASP A 123 -21.16 16.11 -8.78
CA ASP A 123 -22.47 16.00 -8.12
C ASP A 123 -22.46 15.18 -6.82
N GLY A 124 -21.30 14.65 -6.44
CA GLY A 124 -21.12 13.78 -5.29
C GLY A 124 -21.45 12.31 -5.54
N GLU A 125 -21.77 11.92 -6.79
CA GLU A 125 -21.88 10.51 -7.18
C GLU A 125 -20.54 9.81 -6.94
N GLN A 126 -20.60 8.64 -6.31
CA GLN A 126 -19.43 7.79 -6.11
C GLN A 126 -19.66 6.44 -6.76
N ARG A 127 -18.75 6.04 -7.64
CA ARG A 127 -18.82 4.76 -8.36
C ARG A 127 -17.58 3.93 -8.12
N CYS A 128 -17.75 2.72 -7.61
CA CYS A 128 -16.69 1.72 -7.53
C CYS A 128 -16.38 1.22 -8.94
N LEU A 129 -15.15 1.44 -9.39
CA LEU A 129 -14.66 1.06 -10.72
C LEU A 129 -13.92 -0.28 -10.70
N SER A 130 -13.26 -0.60 -9.59
CA SER A 130 -12.45 -1.81 -9.46
C SER A 130 -12.36 -2.27 -8.00
N ALA A 131 -11.99 -3.52 -7.81
CA ALA A 131 -11.66 -4.09 -6.50
C ALA A 131 -10.37 -4.91 -6.62
N TYR A 132 -9.50 -4.82 -5.62
CA TYR A 132 -8.27 -5.59 -5.53
C TYR A 132 -8.57 -7.01 -5.04
N GLN A 133 -8.17 -8.02 -5.83
CA GLN A 133 -8.50 -9.42 -5.61
C GLN A 133 -7.31 -10.24 -5.07
N GLY A 134 -6.36 -9.57 -4.41
CA GLY A 134 -5.15 -10.18 -3.86
C GLY A 134 -4.02 -10.30 -4.89
N ALA A 135 -2.83 -10.66 -4.42
CA ALA A 135 -1.58 -10.63 -5.18
C ALA A 135 -1.64 -11.40 -6.50
N ALA A 136 -2.22 -12.61 -6.48
CA ALA A 136 -2.32 -13.47 -7.66
C ALA A 136 -3.25 -12.91 -8.74
N ARG A 137 -4.32 -12.21 -8.37
CA ARG A 137 -5.35 -11.74 -9.30
C ARG A 137 -5.19 -10.26 -9.66
N GLY A 138 -4.72 -9.43 -8.73
CA GLY A 138 -4.58 -7.99 -8.91
C GLY A 138 -5.92 -7.25 -8.92
N TRP A 139 -5.95 -6.07 -9.54
CA TRP A 139 -7.14 -5.25 -9.70
C TRP A 139 -8.08 -5.80 -10.75
N ARG A 140 -9.38 -5.93 -10.41
CA ARG A 140 -10.41 -6.37 -11.34
C ARG A 140 -10.55 -5.38 -12.50
N GLY A 141 -10.35 -5.83 -13.72
CA GLY A 141 -10.52 -5.00 -14.92
C GLY A 141 -9.36 -4.06 -15.24
N ALA A 142 -8.24 -4.14 -14.51
CA ALA A 142 -7.00 -3.50 -14.95
C ALA A 142 -6.51 -4.11 -16.28
N LYS A 143 -5.93 -3.28 -17.14
CA LYS A 143 -5.37 -3.71 -18.44
C LYS A 143 -4.13 -4.56 -18.25
N GLY A 144 -3.31 -4.19 -17.27
CA GLY A 144 -2.09 -4.86 -16.89
C GLY A 144 -2.23 -5.68 -15.62
N TRP A 145 -1.29 -6.60 -15.46
CA TRP A 145 -1.02 -7.28 -14.19
C TRP A 145 0.48 -7.38 -14.03
N ARG A 146 0.95 -7.04 -12.84
CA ARG A 146 2.34 -7.22 -12.45
C ARG A 146 2.44 -8.30 -11.37
N PRO A 147 3.48 -9.15 -11.42
CA PRO A 147 3.80 -10.01 -10.29
C PRO A 147 4.05 -9.16 -9.04
N TRP A 148 3.57 -9.65 -7.90
CA TRP A 148 3.82 -9.01 -6.61
C TRP A 148 5.31 -9.03 -6.27
N SER A 149 5.73 -8.03 -5.49
CA SER A 149 7.04 -8.05 -4.85
C SER A 149 6.98 -8.83 -3.53
N LEU A 150 8.01 -9.62 -3.24
CA LEU A 150 8.22 -10.22 -1.92
C LEU A 150 8.85 -9.24 -0.90
N LEU A 151 9.13 -7.99 -1.32
CA LEU A 151 9.68 -6.91 -0.50
C LEU A 151 8.62 -5.85 -0.11
N VAL A 152 7.37 -6.03 -0.56
CA VAL A 152 6.26 -5.12 -0.25
C VAL A 152 4.99 -5.91 0.04
N GLY A 153 4.45 -5.67 1.24
CA GLY A 153 3.20 -6.24 1.71
C GLY A 153 3.33 -7.61 2.40
N PRO A 154 2.21 -8.13 2.92
CA PRO A 154 2.22 -9.34 3.74
C PRO A 154 2.65 -10.59 2.99
N ARG A 155 3.29 -11.47 3.76
CA ARG A 155 3.75 -12.80 3.39
C ARG A 155 3.32 -13.77 4.48
N ALA A 156 3.30 -15.05 4.13
CA ALA A 156 3.04 -16.11 5.08
C ALA A 156 4.08 -17.23 4.93
N ARG A 157 4.48 -17.82 6.06
CA ARG A 157 5.07 -19.16 6.07
C ARG A 157 3.93 -20.16 6.17
N TRP A 158 3.84 -21.05 5.19
CA TRP A 158 2.88 -22.15 5.19
C TRP A 158 3.57 -23.42 4.70
N ARG A 159 3.58 -24.46 5.54
CA ARG A 159 4.25 -25.75 5.27
C ARG A 159 5.71 -25.61 4.80
N GLY A 160 6.45 -24.68 5.41
CA GLY A 160 7.86 -24.41 5.11
C GLY A 160 8.11 -23.52 3.89
N SER A 161 7.07 -23.10 3.17
CA SER A 161 7.18 -22.19 2.02
C SER A 161 6.84 -20.76 2.40
N GLU A 162 7.62 -19.81 1.89
CA GLU A 162 7.34 -18.38 2.02
C GLU A 162 6.59 -17.86 0.79
N LEU A 163 5.37 -17.37 1.01
CA LEU A 163 4.41 -17.05 -0.05
C LEU A 163 3.87 -15.64 0.15
N ALA A 164 3.42 -14.99 -0.93
CA ALA A 164 2.66 -13.75 -0.78
C ALA A 164 1.30 -14.07 -0.16
N ALA A 165 0.85 -13.19 0.74
CA ALA A 165 -0.34 -13.41 1.54
C ALA A 165 -1.26 -12.20 1.49
N ASP A 166 -2.56 -12.48 1.40
CA ASP A 166 -3.63 -11.49 1.58
C ASP A 166 -4.58 -12.01 2.66
N VAL A 167 -4.73 -11.26 3.76
CA VAL A 167 -5.61 -11.66 4.88
C VAL A 167 -7.06 -11.31 4.57
N VAL A 168 -7.96 -12.30 4.62
CA VAL A 168 -9.39 -12.21 4.31
C VAL A 168 -10.19 -12.88 5.42
N GLY A 169 -10.68 -12.09 6.37
CA GLY A 169 -11.29 -12.62 7.60
C GLY A 169 -10.34 -13.61 8.29
N GLU A 170 -10.85 -14.80 8.63
CA GLU A 170 -10.10 -15.88 9.28
C GLU A 170 -9.25 -16.73 8.31
N SER A 171 -9.11 -16.30 7.05
CA SER A 171 -8.36 -17.00 6.02
C SER A 171 -7.23 -16.15 5.45
N VAL A 172 -6.23 -16.80 4.90
CA VAL A 172 -5.14 -16.18 4.15
C VAL A 172 -5.19 -16.70 2.72
N LEU A 173 -5.33 -15.80 1.75
CA LEU A 173 -5.08 -16.11 0.34
C LEU A 173 -3.58 -16.15 0.11
N LEU A 174 -3.05 -17.36 -0.13
CA LEU A 174 -1.66 -17.58 -0.50
C LEU A 174 -1.50 -17.53 -2.00
N SER A 175 -0.51 -16.79 -2.47
CA SER A 175 -0.19 -16.63 -3.88
C SER A 175 1.20 -17.18 -4.19
N MET A 176 1.30 -18.01 -5.23
CA MET A 176 2.55 -18.64 -5.67
C MET A 176 2.74 -18.47 -7.19
N ARG A 177 4.00 -18.31 -7.62
CA ARG A 177 4.38 -18.46 -9.03
C ARG A 177 5.17 -19.73 -9.26
N GLY A 178 4.87 -20.43 -10.34
CA GLY A 178 5.55 -21.68 -10.71
C GLY A 178 4.86 -22.38 -11.88
N GLU A 179 5.62 -23.20 -12.62
CA GLU A 179 5.08 -23.99 -13.75
C GLU A 179 3.95 -24.91 -13.30
N THR A 180 4.11 -25.53 -12.13
CA THR A 180 3.10 -26.37 -11.47
C THR A 180 2.71 -25.78 -10.13
N GLY A 181 1.42 -25.91 -9.79
CA GLY A 181 0.86 -25.53 -8.50
C GLY A 181 0.78 -26.71 -7.55
N PRO A 182 0.69 -26.49 -6.23
CA PRO A 182 0.36 -27.54 -5.28
C PRO A 182 -1.04 -28.11 -5.55
N GLU A 183 -1.29 -29.32 -5.10
CA GLU A 183 -2.60 -29.95 -5.21
C GLU A 183 -3.69 -29.11 -4.52
N GLY A 184 -4.84 -28.97 -5.18
CA GLY A 184 -5.98 -28.19 -4.69
C GLY A 184 -5.87 -26.66 -4.88
N TRP A 185 -4.76 -26.17 -5.44
CA TRP A 185 -4.61 -24.75 -5.77
C TRP A 185 -5.25 -24.42 -7.13
N GLU A 186 -5.85 -23.25 -7.22
CA GLU A 186 -6.45 -22.73 -8.44
C GLU A 186 -5.39 -21.97 -9.26
N GLN A 187 -5.24 -22.32 -10.53
CA GLN A 187 -4.45 -21.51 -11.47
C GLN A 187 -5.29 -20.34 -11.97
N VAL A 188 -4.95 -19.12 -11.55
CA VAL A 188 -5.71 -17.91 -11.92
C VAL A 188 -5.12 -17.17 -13.12
N ARG A 189 -3.83 -17.41 -13.40
CA ARG A 189 -3.08 -16.88 -14.55
C ARG A 189 -2.00 -17.88 -14.93
N PRO A 190 -1.39 -17.79 -16.13
CA PRO A 190 -0.24 -18.61 -16.48
C PRO A 190 0.80 -18.60 -15.36
N GLN A 191 1.14 -19.80 -14.87
CA GLN A 191 2.13 -20.02 -13.82
C GLN A 191 1.84 -19.28 -12.50
N THR A 192 0.58 -18.92 -12.22
CA THR A 192 0.19 -18.19 -11.01
C THR A 192 -0.96 -18.92 -10.34
N TRP A 193 -0.74 -19.28 -9.09
CA TRP A 193 -1.58 -20.17 -8.32
C TRP A 193 -2.01 -19.51 -7.03
N VAL A 194 -3.22 -19.84 -6.59
CA VAL A 194 -3.79 -19.31 -5.36
C VAL A 194 -4.54 -20.40 -4.58
N ALA A 195 -4.47 -20.31 -3.25
CA ALA A 195 -5.31 -21.08 -2.35
C ALA A 195 -5.66 -20.24 -1.12
N ALA A 196 -6.88 -20.41 -0.61
CA ALA A 196 -7.25 -19.93 0.71
C ALA A 196 -6.92 -21.01 1.73
N VAL A 197 -6.23 -20.64 2.80
CA VAL A 197 -5.95 -21.51 3.95
C VAL A 197 -6.38 -20.82 5.24
N PRO A 198 -6.67 -21.55 6.33
CA PRO A 198 -6.94 -20.93 7.62
C PRO A 198 -5.77 -20.06 8.08
N ALA A 199 -6.06 -18.88 8.62
CA ALA A 199 -5.01 -17.98 9.13
C ALA A 199 -4.19 -18.60 10.27
N SER A 200 -4.80 -19.50 11.05
CA SER A 200 -4.13 -20.27 12.11
C SER A 200 -3.07 -21.26 11.60
N GLU A 201 -3.04 -21.57 10.30
CA GLU A 201 -2.00 -22.40 9.68
C GLU A 201 -0.83 -21.57 9.14
N CYS A 202 -0.88 -20.24 9.27
CA CYS A 202 0.10 -19.32 8.70
C CYS A 202 0.83 -18.52 9.76
N GLU A 203 2.15 -18.38 9.60
CA GLU A 203 2.91 -17.32 10.27
C GLU A 203 2.96 -16.12 9.32
N LEU A 204 2.25 -15.03 9.66
CA LEU A 204 2.20 -13.81 8.84
C LEU A 204 3.36 -12.88 9.16
N PHE A 205 4.01 -12.36 8.13
CA PHE A 205 5.14 -11.43 8.27
C PHE A 205 5.29 -10.52 7.06
N GLU A 206 6.04 -9.43 7.20
CA GLU A 206 6.45 -8.52 6.11
C GLU A 206 7.96 -8.31 6.22
N VAL A 207 8.64 -8.35 5.06
CA VAL A 207 10.08 -8.07 4.99
C VAL A 207 10.29 -6.66 4.46
N VAL A 208 10.99 -5.84 5.24
CA VAL A 208 11.41 -4.50 4.85
C VAL A 208 12.91 -4.52 4.62
N LEU A 209 13.32 -4.30 3.36
CA LEU A 209 14.72 -4.17 2.98
C LEU A 209 15.04 -2.68 2.80
N THR A 210 15.97 -2.18 3.60
CA THR A 210 16.53 -0.83 3.48
C THR A 210 17.98 -0.87 3.02
N ALA A 211 18.44 0.24 2.45
CA ALA A 211 19.80 0.43 1.97
C ALA A 211 20.16 1.92 1.97
N THR A 212 21.41 2.24 1.63
CA THR A 212 21.87 3.59 1.31
C THR A 212 22.15 3.67 -0.19
N TRP A 213 21.68 4.74 -0.85
CA TRP A 213 22.00 5.04 -2.25
C TRP A 213 22.39 6.51 -2.38
N GLN A 214 23.60 6.78 -2.91
CA GLN A 214 24.18 8.13 -2.99
C GLN A 214 24.10 8.93 -1.66
N GLY A 215 24.28 8.25 -0.53
CA GLY A 215 24.21 8.86 0.80
C GLY A 215 22.78 9.07 1.34
N VAL A 216 21.75 8.69 0.58
CA VAL A 216 20.35 8.79 0.99
C VAL A 216 19.82 7.44 1.46
N PRO A 217 19.13 7.36 2.61
CA PRO A 217 18.44 6.14 3.03
C PRO A 217 17.29 5.82 2.08
N VAL A 218 17.18 4.56 1.67
CA VAL A 218 16.15 4.06 0.75
C VAL A 218 15.51 2.77 1.26
N ARG A 219 14.25 2.53 0.89
CA ARG A 219 13.59 1.22 0.98
C ARG A 219 13.57 0.57 -0.39
N VAL A 220 14.04 -0.67 -0.49
CA VAL A 220 13.96 -1.47 -1.72
C VAL A 220 12.54 -2.03 -1.88
N LEU A 221 11.91 -1.72 -3.00
CA LEU A 221 10.53 -2.13 -3.31
C LEU A 221 10.49 -3.36 -4.20
N SER A 222 11.44 -3.48 -5.11
CA SER A 222 11.65 -4.66 -5.95
C SER A 222 13.09 -4.68 -6.42
N SER A 223 13.57 -5.86 -6.81
CA SER A 223 14.88 -6.04 -7.42
C SER A 223 14.78 -7.12 -8.50
N GLY A 224 15.31 -6.85 -9.67
CA GLY A 224 15.30 -7.77 -10.79
C GLY A 224 16.25 -7.35 -11.92
N PRO A 225 16.16 -8.00 -13.10
CA PRO A 225 17.07 -7.73 -14.22
C PRO A 225 17.02 -6.28 -14.74
N ALA A 226 15.88 -5.61 -14.58
CA ALA A 226 15.70 -4.21 -14.97
C ALA A 226 16.27 -3.20 -13.94
N GLY A 227 16.79 -3.67 -12.81
CA GLY A 227 17.28 -2.85 -11.71
C GLY A 227 16.53 -3.08 -10.39
N ALA A 228 16.87 -2.28 -9.39
CA ALA A 228 16.16 -2.20 -8.12
C ALA A 228 15.31 -0.93 -8.09
N ARG A 229 14.00 -1.08 -7.88
CA ARG A 229 13.13 0.06 -7.62
C ARG A 229 13.20 0.39 -6.13
N VAL A 230 13.50 1.64 -5.80
CA VAL A 230 13.66 2.09 -4.42
C VAL A 230 12.77 3.30 -4.12
N LEU A 231 12.30 3.38 -2.88
CA LEU A 231 11.64 4.53 -2.28
C LEU A 231 12.68 5.34 -1.51
N LEU A 232 12.83 6.63 -1.81
CA LEU A 232 13.69 7.50 -1.00
C LEU A 232 13.03 7.78 0.35
N LEU A 233 13.79 7.69 1.44
CA LEU A 233 13.29 7.93 2.80
C LEU A 233 13.57 9.36 3.27
N ILE A 234 13.40 10.31 2.34
CA ILE A 234 13.52 11.76 2.53
C ILE A 234 12.19 12.44 2.16
N ASP A 235 12.03 13.68 2.60
CA ASP A 235 10.89 14.55 2.34
C ASP A 235 11.25 15.79 1.48
N ASP A 236 12.53 16.00 1.18
CA ASP A 236 13.04 17.07 0.33
C ASP A 236 12.86 16.73 -1.16
N ALA A 237 11.89 17.40 -1.80
CA ALA A 237 11.57 17.23 -3.21
C ALA A 237 12.68 17.73 -4.15
N ASP A 238 13.39 18.80 -3.79
CA ASP A 238 14.48 19.35 -4.61
C ASP A 238 15.66 18.38 -4.62
N HIS A 239 15.99 17.81 -3.46
CA HIS A 239 17.02 16.78 -3.35
C HIS A 239 16.62 15.50 -4.10
N ALA A 240 15.37 15.05 -3.98
CA ALA A 240 14.87 13.92 -4.74
C ALA A 240 14.98 14.13 -6.27
N ALA A 241 14.67 15.34 -6.75
CA ALA A 241 14.77 15.69 -8.16
C ALA A 241 16.23 15.70 -8.65
N VAL A 242 17.18 16.19 -7.84
CA VAL A 242 18.62 16.13 -8.15
C VAL A 242 19.12 14.69 -8.31
N LEU A 243 18.55 13.77 -7.52
CA LEU A 243 18.84 12.33 -7.61
C LEU A 243 18.14 11.66 -8.80
N GLY A 244 17.32 12.37 -9.57
CA GLY A 244 16.57 11.84 -10.69
C GLY A 244 15.41 10.93 -10.28
N ALA A 245 14.88 11.11 -9.07
CA ALA A 245 13.70 10.36 -8.62
C ALA A 245 12.40 10.97 -9.16
N ASP A 246 11.45 10.09 -9.47
CA ASP A 246 10.10 10.49 -9.86
C ASP A 246 9.27 10.79 -8.61
N THR A 247 8.51 11.87 -8.65
CA THR A 247 7.46 12.12 -7.65
C THR A 247 6.24 11.29 -8.00
N VAL A 248 6.02 10.19 -7.27
CA VAL A 248 4.85 9.31 -7.48
C VAL A 248 3.58 9.97 -6.93
N GLU A 249 3.74 10.66 -5.81
CA GLU A 249 2.76 11.52 -5.16
C GLU A 249 3.48 12.49 -4.22
N PRO A 250 2.84 13.55 -3.72
CA PRO A 250 3.51 14.51 -2.84
C PRO A 250 4.18 13.84 -1.63
N GLY A 251 5.48 14.08 -1.47
CA GLY A 251 6.31 13.51 -0.41
C GLY A 251 6.74 12.06 -0.61
N VAL A 252 6.49 11.46 -1.78
CA VAL A 252 6.86 10.08 -2.10
C VAL A 252 7.64 10.02 -3.39
N PHE A 253 8.91 9.67 -3.27
CA PHE A 253 9.87 9.70 -4.36
C PHE A 253 10.42 8.31 -4.63
N GLU A 254 10.35 7.87 -5.88
CA GLU A 254 10.82 6.54 -6.29
C GLU A 254 11.78 6.64 -7.47
N VAL A 255 12.75 5.73 -7.52
CA VAL A 255 13.75 5.69 -8.60
C VAL A 255 14.18 4.25 -8.85
N THR A 256 14.55 3.95 -10.10
CA THR A 256 15.16 2.66 -10.46
C THR A 256 16.67 2.82 -10.52
N VAL A 257 17.39 2.00 -9.76
CA VAL A 257 18.84 2.09 -9.61
C VAL A 257 19.50 0.75 -9.90
N SER A 258 20.81 0.75 -10.15
CA SER A 258 21.56 -0.50 -10.20
C SER A 258 21.59 -1.12 -8.80
N PRO A 259 21.26 -2.43 -8.65
CA PRO A 259 21.41 -3.10 -7.38
C PRO A 259 22.84 -3.06 -6.85
N ALA A 260 23.87 -2.89 -7.70
CA ALA A 260 25.26 -2.78 -7.27
C ALA A 260 25.57 -1.46 -6.53
N ASP A 261 24.76 -0.42 -6.73
CA ASP A 261 24.97 0.91 -6.15
C ASP A 261 24.35 1.03 -4.74
N LEU A 262 23.66 -0.02 -4.27
CA LEU A 262 23.05 -0.08 -2.95
C LEU A 262 24.04 -0.54 -1.89
N ALA A 263 24.38 0.36 -0.96
CA ALA A 263 25.22 0.13 0.21
C ALA A 263 24.37 -0.15 1.47
N ASP A 264 25.02 -0.54 2.58
CA ASP A 264 24.43 -0.67 3.93
C ASP A 264 23.07 -1.36 3.95
N ARG A 265 22.99 -2.55 3.35
CA ARG A 265 21.73 -3.27 3.21
C ARG A 265 21.32 -3.91 4.52
N HIS A 266 20.11 -3.58 4.97
CA HIS A 266 19.54 -4.09 6.21
C HIS A 266 18.13 -4.63 5.96
N GLY A 267 17.87 -5.86 6.39
CA GLY A 267 16.56 -6.49 6.32
C GLY A 267 15.94 -6.60 7.71
N VAL A 268 14.71 -6.14 7.86
CA VAL A 268 13.89 -6.35 9.05
C VAL A 268 12.69 -7.21 8.67
N THR A 269 12.37 -8.20 9.52
CA THR A 269 11.17 -9.01 9.40
C THR A 269 10.20 -8.58 10.51
N ASN A 270 9.06 -8.05 10.10
CA ASN A 270 7.97 -7.69 11.01
C ASN A 270 6.99 -8.86 11.05
N GLU A 271 6.88 -9.52 12.18
CA GLU A 271 5.97 -10.67 12.36
C GLU A 271 4.67 -10.19 13.00
N LEU A 272 3.55 -10.74 12.53
CA LEU A 272 2.26 -10.53 13.17
C LEU A 272 2.22 -11.46 14.39
N VAL A 273 2.61 -10.93 15.54
CA VAL A 273 2.55 -11.68 16.80
C VAL A 273 1.08 -11.90 17.14
N PRO A 274 0.64 -13.15 17.40
CA PRO A 274 -0.70 -13.37 17.95
C PRO A 274 -0.87 -12.53 19.22
N GLY A 275 -2.00 -11.82 19.33
CA GLY A 275 -2.32 -11.12 20.57
C GLY A 275 -2.23 -12.07 21.77
N PRO A 276 -1.91 -11.58 22.99
CA PRO A 276 -1.83 -12.45 24.16
C PRO A 276 -3.10 -13.28 24.31
N ASP A 277 -2.96 -14.59 24.52
CA ASP A 277 -4.08 -15.51 24.80
C ASP A 277 -4.86 -14.96 26.01
N PRO A 278 -6.15 -14.62 25.87
CA PRO A 278 -6.89 -13.93 26.92
C PRO A 278 -7.29 -14.83 28.09
N ARG A 279 -6.69 -16.02 28.25
CA ARG A 279 -7.10 -16.96 29.30
C ARG A 279 -6.09 -17.03 30.47
N PRO A 280 -6.54 -16.80 31.72
CA PRO A 280 -5.80 -17.17 32.91
C PRO A 280 -5.75 -18.70 33.12
#